data_AF-A0AAD5ML92-F1
#
_entry.id   AF-A0AAD5ML92-F1
#
_cell.length_a   1.000
_cell.length_b   1.000
_cell.length_c   1.000
_cell.angle_alpha   90.00
_cell.angle_beta   90.00
_cell.angle_gamma   90.00
#
_symmetry.space_group_name_H-M   'P 1'
#
loop_
_entity.id
_entity.type
_entity.pdbx_description
1 polymer ?
#
loop_
_entity_poly.entity_id
_entity_poly.type
_entity_poly.pdbx_seq_one_letter_code
_entity_poly.pdbx_strand_id
1 'polypeptide(L)' 'MNLVGKQKKPKNVSRRPSSAMLPLGQLTVVNPRTGNLKRVHVLLDSGAELSFVDEGLVEELGPTGNRKRSS' A
#
# COMPACT_ATOMS: atom_id res chain seq x y z
N MET A 1 -24.26 -12.04 52.27
CA MET A 1 -25.10 -12.06 51.05
C MET A 1 -24.19 -11.64 49.90
N ASN A 2 -23.58 -12.60 49.18
CA ASN A 2 -22.56 -12.26 48.18
C ASN A 2 -23.09 -12.52 46.78
N LEU A 3 -23.30 -11.45 46.01
CA LEU A 3 -23.67 -11.51 44.60
C LEU A 3 -22.39 -11.45 43.76
N VAL A 4 -21.82 -12.61 43.41
CA VAL A 4 -20.72 -12.72 42.44
C VAL A 4 -21.30 -12.55 41.04
N GLY A 5 -21.09 -11.37 40.45
CA GLY A 5 -21.37 -11.12 39.05
C GLY A 5 -20.45 -11.95 38.15
N LYS A 6 -21.02 -12.89 37.38
CA LYS A 6 -20.29 -13.67 36.38
C LYS A 6 -19.85 -12.75 35.23
N GLN A 7 -18.56 -12.45 35.15
CA GLN A 7 -17.98 -11.79 33.97
C GLN A 7 -18.10 -12.71 32.75
N LYS A 8 -18.84 -12.26 31.73
CA LYS A 8 -18.89 -12.94 30.42
C LYS A 8 -17.56 -12.74 29.70
N LYS A 9 -16.81 -13.83 29.49
CA LYS A 9 -15.57 -13.82 28.71
C LYS A 9 -15.84 -13.30 27.28
N PRO A 10 -14.97 -12.45 26.71
CA PRO A 10 -15.14 -11.97 25.34
C PRO A 10 -15.07 -13.14 24.37
N LYS A 11 -16.07 -13.22 23.48
CA LYS A 11 -16.09 -14.22 22.40
C LYS A 11 -14.92 -13.91 21.47
N ASN A 12 -13.97 -14.83 21.36
CA ASN A 12 -12.84 -14.73 20.45
C ASN A 12 -13.38 -14.89 19.02
N VAL A 13 -13.78 -13.77 18.41
CA VAL A 13 -14.19 -13.73 17.01
C VAL A 13 -12.92 -13.84 16.19
N SER A 14 -12.60 -15.05 15.74
CA SER A 14 -11.56 -15.27 14.74
C SER A 14 -11.96 -14.50 13.48
N ARG A 15 -11.39 -13.31 13.32
CA ARG A 15 -11.48 -12.53 12.09
C ARG A 15 -10.67 -13.27 11.05
N ARG A 16 -11.34 -14.12 10.25
CA ARG A 16 -10.75 -14.56 8.99
C ARG A 16 -10.37 -13.29 8.23
N PRO A 17 -9.14 -13.14 7.73
CA PRO A 17 -8.82 -12.01 6.88
C PRO A 17 -9.75 -12.11 5.68
N SER A 18 -10.73 -11.22 5.61
CA SER A 18 -11.43 -10.95 4.36
C SER A 18 -10.33 -10.55 3.39
N SER A 19 -10.06 -11.37 2.37
CA SER A 19 -9.10 -11.01 1.34
C SER A 19 -9.62 -9.73 0.68
N ALA A 20 -9.05 -8.58 1.06
CA ALA A 20 -9.35 -7.31 0.42
C ALA A 20 -8.82 -7.42 -1.02
N MET A 21 -9.73 -7.41 -1.99
CA MET A 21 -9.38 -7.42 -3.40
C MET A 21 -9.52 -5.99 -3.92
N LEU A 22 -8.41 -5.41 -4.38
CA LEU A 22 -8.41 -4.12 -5.02
C LEU A 22 -8.54 -4.29 -6.54
N PRO A 23 -9.32 -3.44 -7.23
CA PRO A 23 -9.31 -3.40 -8.69
C PRO A 23 -7.90 -3.13 -9.22
N LEU A 24 -7.47 -3.94 -10.19
CA LEU A 24 -6.24 -3.71 -10.94
C LEU A 24 -6.56 -2.84 -12.15
N GLY A 25 -5.78 -1.78 -12.34
CA GLY A 25 -5.86 -0.87 -13.47
C GLY A 25 -4.51 -0.67 -14.16
N GLN A 26 -4.52 0.21 -15.16
CA GLN A 26 -3.32 0.68 -15.84
C GLN A 26 -3.31 2.20 -15.90
N LEU A 27 -2.17 2.80 -15.60
CA LEU A 27 -1.91 4.23 -15.75
C LEU A 27 -0.76 4.45 -16.73
N THR A 28 -0.83 5.52 -17.51
CA THR A 28 0.31 5.96 -18.33
C THR A 28 1.04 7.07 -17.59
N VAL A 29 2.33 6.88 -17.34
CA VAL A 29 3.21 7.83 -16.66
C VAL A 29 4.32 8.29 -17.61
N VAL A 30 4.79 9.52 -17.43
CA VAL A 30 5.99 10.00 -18.12
C VAL A 30 7.21 9.44 -17.39
N ASN A 31 8.11 8.78 -18.11
CA ASN A 31 9.42 8.44 -17.59
C ASN A 31 10.29 9.71 -17.60
N PRO A 32 10.64 10.27 -16.44
CA PRO A 32 11.33 11.55 -16.37
C PRO A 32 12.78 11.48 -16.87
N ARG A 33 13.36 10.27 -17.00
CA ARG A 33 14.72 10.08 -17.55
C ARG A 33 14.75 10.15 -19.07
N THR A 34 13.69 9.69 -19.73
CA THR A 34 13.66 9.54 -21.18
C THR A 34 12.65 10.46 -21.87
N GLY A 35 11.72 11.04 -21.11
CA GLY A 35 10.57 11.78 -21.64
C GLY A 35 9.48 10.90 -22.25
N ASN A 36 9.71 9.58 -22.36
CA ASN A 36 8.77 8.67 -22.99
C ASN A 36 7.61 8.29 -22.06
N LEU A 37 6.46 7.99 -22.65
CA LEU A 37 5.32 7.44 -21.92
C LEU A 37 5.52 5.95 -21.63
N LYS A 38 5.24 5.56 -20.39
CA LYS A 38 5.26 4.17 -19.95
C LYS A 38 3.92 3.79 -19.34
N ARG A 39 3.42 2.61 -19.66
CA ARG A 39 2.23 2.03 -19.03
C ARG A 39 2.65 1.24 -17.78
N VAL A 40 1.99 1.49 -16.66
CA VAL A 40 2.25 0.83 -15.36
C VAL A 40 0.96 0.24 -14.80
N HIS A 41 1.06 -0.92 -14.15
CA HIS A 41 -0.05 -1.53 -13.43
C HIS A 41 -0.23 -0.85 -12.08
N VAL A 42 -1.49 -0.60 -11.68
CA VAL A 42 -1.82 0.09 -10.43
C VAL A 42 -2.96 -0.62 -9.72
N LEU A 43 -2.94 -0.63 -8.39
CA LEU A 43 -4.09 -1.00 -7.58
C LEU A 43 -4.90 0.27 -7.28
N LEU A 44 -6.18 0.24 -7.58
CA LEU A 44 -7.08 1.36 -7.36
C LEU A 44 -7.75 1.21 -5.99
N ASP A 45 -7.43 2.11 -5.07
CA ASP A 45 -8.05 2.16 -3.75
C ASP A 45 -8.59 3.57 -3.48
N SER A 46 -9.90 3.75 -3.63
CA SER A 46 -10.57 5.02 -3.36
C SER A 46 -10.69 5.33 -1.87
N GLY A 47 -10.38 4.36 -0.99
CA GLY A 47 -10.38 4.53 0.46
C GLY A 47 -9.00 4.79 1.05
N ALA A 48 -7.93 4.78 0.24
CA ALA A 48 -6.58 4.98 0.72
C ALA A 48 -6.27 6.47 0.96
N GLU A 49 -5.83 6.80 2.17
CA GLU A 49 -5.33 8.16 2.50
C GLU A 49 -3.95 8.43 1.89
N LEU A 50 -3.20 7.37 1.58
CA LEU A 50 -1.85 7.42 1.03
C LEU A 50 -1.72 6.52 -0.19
N SER A 51 -0.92 6.95 -1.16
CA SER A 51 -0.56 6.14 -2.33
C SER A 51 0.77 5.44 -2.10
N PHE A 52 0.85 4.18 -2.55
CA PHE A 52 2.07 3.39 -2.53
C PHE A 52 2.59 3.18 -3.94
N VAL A 53 3.91 3.12 -4.08
CA VAL A 53 4.59 2.89 -5.36
C VAL A 53 5.57 1.74 -5.17
N ASP A 54 5.63 0.85 -6.15
CA ASP A 54 6.58 -0.26 -6.17
C ASP A 54 8.03 0.27 -6.20
N GLU A 55 8.90 -0.30 -5.35
CA GLU A 55 10.30 0.13 -5.25
C GLU A 55 11.05 -0.03 -6.57
N GLY A 56 10.79 -1.11 -7.32
CA GLY A 56 11.38 -1.33 -8.64
C GLY A 56 10.93 -0.27 -9.65
N LEU A 57 9.67 0.18 -9.55
CA LEU A 57 9.19 1.30 -10.37
C LEU A 57 9.89 2.62 -9.99
N VAL A 58 10.17 2.84 -8.72
CA VAL A 58 10.94 4.00 -8.23
C VAL A 58 12.40 3.93 -8.68
N GLU A 59 13.03 2.76 -8.66
CA GLU A 59 14.41 2.59 -9.14
C GLU A 59 14.52 2.86 -10.65
N GLU A 60 13.52 2.41 -11.40
CA GLU A 60 13.44 2.60 -12.84
C GLU A 60 13.18 4.07 -13.21
N LEU A 61 12.20 4.72 -12.58
CA LEU A 61 11.74 6.05 -12.95
C LEU A 61 12.36 7.18 -12.12
N GLY A 62 12.96 6.88 -10.97
CA GLY A 62 13.48 7.87 -10.03
C GLY A 62 14.67 8.66 -10.59
N PRO A 63 15.02 9.81 -10.00
CA PRO A 63 16.12 10.63 -10.50
C PRO A 63 17.47 9.90 -10.42
N THR A 64 18.24 9.92 -11.52
CA THR A 64 19.67 9.55 -11.50
C THR A 64 20.48 10.66 -10.85
N GLY A 65 20.35 10.80 -9.53
CA GLY A 65 21.16 11.72 -8.74
C GLY A 65 22.07 10.93 -7.83
N ASN A 66 23.39 11.02 -8.06
CA ASN A 66 24.40 10.65 -7.07
C ASN A 66 24.02 11.25 -5.71
N ARG A 67 23.37 10.46 -4.84
CA ARG A 67 23.39 10.75 -3.41
C ARG A 67 24.82 10.50 -2.97
N LYS A 68 25.70 11.48 -3.17
CA LYS A 68 26.92 11.56 -2.36
C LYS A 68 26.42 11.62 -0.93
N ARG A 69 26.46 10.48 -0.25
CA ARG A 69 26.43 10.42 1.21
C ARG A 69 27.64 11.23 1.64
N SER A 70 27.42 12.49 1.99
CA SER A 70 28.40 13.24 2.77
C SER A 70 28.51 12.52 4.11
N SER A 71 29.64 11.86 4.32
CA SER A 71 30.06 11.35 5.62
C SER A 71 30.28 12.49 6.60
#